data_AF-A0A818LAR5-F1
#
_entry.id   AF-A0A818LAR5-F1
#
_cell.length_a   1.000
_cell.length_b   1.000
_cell.length_c   1.000
_cell.angle_alpha   90.00
_cell.angle_beta   90.00
_cell.angle_gamma   90.00
#
_symmetry.space_group_name_H-M   'P 1'
#
loop_
_entity.id
_entity.type
_entity.pdbx_description
1 polymer ?
#
loop_
_entity_poly.entity_id
_entity_poly.type
_entity_poly.pdbx_seq_one_letter_code
_entity_poly.pdbx_strand_id
1 'polypeptide(L)'
;LIDANKLKCDTCKTTVFERLANKFISPISSYQGHYILVIGYITNESNDFISYVDPAKNDGFCTTTKENFDLARKTFGTDEDLILCYKKR
;
A
#
# COMPACT_ATOMS: atom_id res chain seq x y z
N LEU A 1 2.35 -8.43 4.43
CA LEU A 1 2.56 -8.30 2.97
C LEU A 1 1.30 -7.75 2.30
N ILE A 2 1.42 -7.15 1.10
CA ILE A 2 0.30 -6.63 0.28
C ILE A 2 0.52 -6.94 -1.20
N ASP A 3 -0.53 -6.88 -2.02
CA ASP A 3 -0.44 -6.81 -3.47
C ASP A 3 -0.21 -5.36 -3.92
N ALA A 4 0.97 -5.06 -4.46
CA ALA A 4 1.37 -3.73 -4.90
C ALA A 4 0.45 -3.17 -5.99
N ASN A 5 -0.14 -4.04 -6.81
CA ASN A 5 -1.03 -3.63 -7.90
C ASN A 5 -2.41 -3.19 -7.39
N LYS A 6 -2.76 -3.49 -6.13
CA LYS A 6 -4.03 -3.13 -5.50
C LYS A 6 -3.90 -1.97 -4.52
N LEU A 7 -2.68 -1.69 -4.03
CA LEU A 7 -2.45 -0.58 -3.09
C LEU A 7 -2.43 0.77 -3.83
N LYS A 8 -3.38 1.63 -3.50
CA LYS A 8 -3.49 3.00 -4.00
C LYS A 8 -2.95 3.93 -2.92
N CYS A 9 -2.21 4.94 -3.34
CA CYS A 9 -1.70 5.97 -2.44
C CYS A 9 -2.52 7.26 -2.64
N ASP A 10 -3.08 7.80 -1.57
CA ASP A 10 -3.87 9.03 -1.59
C ASP A 10 -2.99 10.29 -1.50
N THR A 11 -1.78 10.17 -0.94
CA THR A 11 -0.81 11.29 -0.83
C THR A 11 0.04 11.47 -2.09
N CYS A 12 0.35 10.37 -2.78
CA CYS A 12 1.29 10.34 -3.88
C CYS A 12 0.64 10.90 -5.14
N LYS A 13 1.15 12.03 -5.64
CA LYS A 13 0.72 12.56 -6.94
C LYS A 13 1.36 11.73 -8.06
N THR A 14 0.68 10.69 -8.52
CA THR A 14 1.05 10.03 -9.79
C THR A 14 0.58 10.91 -10.94
N THR A 15 1.46 11.23 -11.86
CA THR A 15 1.07 11.94 -13.09
C THR A 15 0.19 11.03 -13.95
N VAL A 16 -0.71 11.62 -14.75
CA VAL A 16 -1.56 10.86 -15.69
C VAL A 16 -0.71 10.00 -16.64
N PHE A 17 0.47 10.50 -17.01
CA PHE A 17 1.42 9.82 -17.87
C PHE A 17 2.01 8.54 -17.24
N GLU A 18 2.44 8.59 -15.99
CA GLU A 18 2.97 7.40 -15.28
C GLU A 18 1.90 6.31 -15.12
N ARG A 19 0.65 6.70 -14.81
CA ARG A 19 -0.47 5.75 -14.72
C ARG A 19 -0.74 5.08 -16.07
N LEU A 20 -0.64 5.85 -17.16
CA LEU A 20 -0.89 5.36 -18.51
C LEU A 20 0.24 4.47 -19.02
N ALA A 21 1.49 4.87 -18.82
CA ALA A 21 2.68 4.07 -19.15
C ALA A 21 2.67 2.72 -18.41
N ASN A 22 2.38 2.74 -17.10
CA ASN A 22 2.26 1.51 -16.31
C ASN A 22 1.12 0.61 -16.80
N LYS A 23 0.03 1.17 -17.32
CA LYS A 23 -1.10 0.40 -17.88
C LYS A 23 -0.77 -0.28 -19.21
N PHE A 24 0.14 0.28 -20.01
CA PHE A 24 0.51 -0.27 -21.33
C PHE A 24 1.75 -1.18 -21.29
N ILE A 25 2.62 -1.04 -20.29
CA ILE A 25 3.85 -1.83 -20.15
C ILE A 25 3.66 -3.03 -19.23
N SER A 26 2.72 -2.96 -18.28
CA SER A 26 2.54 -4.05 -17.33
C SER A 26 1.91 -5.27 -18.01
N PRO A 27 2.50 -6.47 -17.88
CA PRO A 27 1.84 -7.71 -18.29
C PRO A 27 0.53 -7.86 -17.51
N ILE A 28 -0.43 -8.61 -18.11
CA ILE A 28 -1.73 -8.94 -17.52
C ILE A 28 -1.56 -9.22 -16.02
N SER A 29 -2.22 -8.40 -15.18
CA SER A 29 -1.86 -8.18 -13.78
C SER A 29 -1.85 -9.46 -12.94
N SER A 30 -0.69 -10.09 -12.85
CA SER A 30 -0.42 -11.09 -11.83
C SER A 30 -0.27 -10.42 -10.46
N TYR A 31 -0.46 -11.20 -9.41
CA TYR A 31 -0.12 -10.79 -8.05
C TYR A 31 1.33 -10.26 -8.00
N GLN A 32 1.55 -9.09 -7.38
CA GLN A 32 2.88 -8.54 -7.13
C GLN A 32 3.04 -8.32 -5.63
N GLY A 33 3.72 -9.26 -4.96
CA GLY A 33 4.01 -9.15 -3.54
C GLY A 33 4.91 -7.95 -3.23
N HIS A 34 4.56 -7.22 -2.18
CA HIS A 34 5.34 -6.09 -1.66
C HIS A 34 5.16 -5.95 -0.15
N TYR A 35 6.18 -5.43 0.54
CA TYR A 35 6.08 -5.10 1.96
C TYR A 35 6.07 -3.59 2.15
N ILE A 36 5.28 -3.15 3.11
CA ILE A 36 5.20 -1.75 3.54
C ILE A 36 5.30 -1.69 5.04
N LEU A 37 5.80 -0.58 5.56
CA LEU A 37 5.85 -0.33 7.00
C LEU A 37 4.62 0.48 7.39
N VAL A 38 3.68 -0.11 8.11
CA VAL A 38 2.56 0.65 8.69
C VAL A 38 3.08 1.46 9.87
N ILE A 39 2.89 2.78 9.82
CA ILE A 39 3.41 3.74 10.83
C ILE A 39 2.29 4.46 11.58
N GLY A 40 1.04 4.36 11.14
CA GLY A 40 -0.07 5.02 11.82
C GLY A 40 -1.45 4.62 11.30
N TYR A 41 -2.45 4.89 12.14
CA TYR A 41 -3.87 4.73 11.86
C TYR A 41 -4.59 6.02 12.23
N ILE A 42 -5.38 6.59 11.32
CA ILE A 42 -6.12 7.83 11.54
C ILE A 42 -7.60 7.54 11.30
N THR A 43 -8.40 7.75 12.33
CA THR A 43 -9.85 7.57 12.31
C THR A 43 -10.52 8.93 12.12
N ASN A 44 -11.38 9.09 11.11
CA ASN A 44 -12.22 10.28 10.94
C ASN A 44 -13.70 9.89 10.96
N GLU A 45 -14.60 10.85 11.13
CA GLU A 45 -16.06 10.60 11.19
C GLU A 45 -16.62 9.87 9.96
N SER A 46 -15.97 10.00 8.79
CA SER A 46 -16.44 9.40 7.54
C SER A 46 -15.54 8.33 6.95
N ASN A 47 -14.24 8.30 7.28
CA ASN A 47 -13.26 7.39 6.67
C ASN A 47 -12.06 7.13 7.58
N ASP A 48 -11.57 5.90 7.53
CA ASP A 48 -10.36 5.47 8.23
C ASP A 48 -9.17 5.40 7.25
N PHE A 49 -8.00 5.85 7.72
CA PHE A 49 -6.78 5.95 6.91
C PHE A 49 -5.62 5.22 7.56
N ILE A 50 -4.81 4.58 6.72
CA ILE A 50 -3.55 3.94 7.08
C ILE A 50 -2.42 4.83 6.58
N SER A 51 -1.50 5.18 7.49
CA SER A 51 -0.23 5.82 7.14
C SER A 51 0.86 4.76 7.07
N TYR A 52 1.62 4.74 5.98
CA TYR A 52 2.68 3.77 5.75
C TYR A 52 3.90 4.38 5.06
N VAL A 53 5.07 3.76 5.26
CA VAL A 53 6.28 4.01 4.47
C VAL A 53 6.42 2.90 3.44
N ASP A 54 6.71 3.30 2.21
CA ASP A 54 6.92 2.42 1.08
C ASP A 54 8.43 2.38 0.77
N PRO A 55 9.14 1.27 1.07
CA PRO A 55 10.57 1.15 0.84
C PRO A 55 10.98 1.28 -0.64
N ALA A 56 10.04 1.12 -1.57
CA ALA A 56 10.28 1.31 -3.00
C ALA A 56 10.16 2.78 -3.44
N LYS A 57 9.77 3.69 -2.54
CA LYS A 57 9.68 5.13 -2.79
C LYS A 57 10.75 5.89 -2.01
N ASN A 58 11.14 7.04 -2.57
CA ASN A 58 12.00 8.00 -1.88
C ASN A 58 11.28 8.62 -0.67
N ASP A 59 12.05 9.35 0.15
CA ASP A 59 11.65 9.98 1.41
C ASP A 59 10.20 10.46 1.49
N GLY A 60 9.52 10.05 2.57
CA GLY A 60 8.16 10.47 2.90
C GLY A 60 7.31 9.34 3.46
N PHE A 61 6.06 9.66 3.77
CA PHE A 61 5.03 8.69 4.10
C PHE A 61 3.89 8.79 3.10
N CYS A 62 3.21 7.66 2.90
CA CYS A 62 2.04 7.51 2.07
C CYS A 62 0.81 7.30 2.95
N THR A 63 -0.35 7.64 2.43
CA THR A 63 -1.65 7.32 3.02
C THR A 63 -2.50 6.50 2.06
N THR A 64 -3.37 5.67 2.59
CA THR A 64 -4.42 4.93 1.85
C THR A 64 -5.65 4.83 2.76
N THR A 65 -6.85 4.72 2.19
CA THR A 65 -8.03 4.32 2.97
C THR A 65 -7.84 2.90 3.53
N LYS A 66 -8.50 2.63 4.65
CA LYS A 66 -8.52 1.30 5.28
C LYS A 66 -9.08 0.24 4.34
N GLU A 67 -10.13 0.55 3.58
CA GLU A 67 -10.77 -0.38 2.64
C GLU A 67 -9.80 -0.78 1.53
N ASN A 68 -9.07 0.19 0.98
CA ASN A 68 -8.10 -0.09 -0.07
C ASN A 68 -6.87 -0.84 0.47
N PHE A 69 -6.43 -0.53 1.70
CA PHE A 69 -5.39 -1.31 2.38
C PHE A 69 -5.82 -2.76 2.62
N ASP A 70 -7.04 -2.98 3.14
CA ASP A 70 -7.60 -4.31 3.37
C ASP A 70 -7.72 -5.10 2.06
N LEU A 71 -8.17 -4.45 0.97
CA LEU A 71 -8.21 -5.06 -0.35
C LEU A 71 -6.82 -5.53 -0.78
N ALA A 72 -5.80 -4.67 -0.70
CA ALA A 72 -4.45 -5.01 -1.09
C ALA A 72 -3.82 -6.10 -0.20
N ARG A 73 -4.15 -6.10 1.09
CA ARG A 73 -3.63 -7.04 2.09
C ARG A 73 -4.30 -8.42 2.06
N LYS A 74 -5.56 -8.51 1.61
CA LYS A 74 -6.37 -9.75 1.61
C LYS A 74 -6.57 -10.35 0.22
N THR A 75 -5.90 -9.80 -0.79
CA THR A 75 -5.98 -10.33 -2.16
C THR A 75 -5.28 -11.69 -2.24
N PHE A 76 -5.82 -12.58 -3.08
CA PHE A 76 -5.23 -13.88 -3.37
C PHE A 76 -3.74 -13.75 -3.75
N GLY A 77 -2.88 -14.54 -3.10
CA GLY A 77 -1.43 -14.46 -3.21
C GLY A 77 -0.75 -13.80 -2.01
N THR A 78 -1.50 -13.11 -1.15
CA THR A 78 -1.06 -12.71 0.18
C THR A 78 -1.43 -13.77 1.23
N ASP A 79 -0.61 -13.89 2.28
CA ASP A 79 -0.79 -14.75 3.45
C ASP A 79 -1.30 -13.97 4.69
N GLU A 80 -1.58 -12.67 4.53
CA GLU A 80 -1.88 -11.75 5.63
C GLU A 80 -0.82 -11.73 6.74
N ASP A 81 0.44 -12.04 6.43
CA ASP A 81 1.50 -12.01 7.44
C ASP A 81 1.83 -10.59 7.91
N LEU A 82 2.27 -10.50 9.17
CA LEU A 82 2.73 -9.27 9.81
C LEU A 82 3.93 -9.56 10.71
N ILE A 83 4.91 -8.66 10.67
CA ILE A 83 6.09 -8.70 11.56
C ILE A 83 5.97 -7.53 12.51
N LEU A 84 6.02 -7.81 13.81
CA LEU A 84 5.99 -6.79 14.86
C LEU A 84 7.32 -6.79 15.62
N CYS A 85 7.99 -5.64 15.60
CA CYS A 85 9.21 -5.43 16.35
C CYS A 85 8.88 -4.74 17.67
N TYR A 86 9.26 -5.35 18.78
CA TYR A 86 9.06 -4.79 20.12
C TYR A 86 10.39 -4.51 20.80
N LYS A 87 10.46 -3.40 21.54
CA LYS A 87 11.61 -3.14 22.41
C LYS A 87 11.64 -4.18 23.52
N LYS A 88 12.75 -4.88 23.68
CA LYS A 88 12.99 -5.77 24.83
C LYS A 88 12.98 -4.92 26.10
N ARG A 89 12.13 -5.28 27.06
CA ARG A 89 12.06 -4.65 28.38
C ARG A 89 13.32 -4.96 29.18
#